data_AF-H3AIX4-F1
#
_entry.id   AF-H3AIX4-F1
#
_cell.length_a   1.000
_cell.length_b   1.000
_cell.length_c   1.000
_cell.angle_alpha   90.00
_cell.angle_beta   90.00
_cell.angle_gamma   90.00
#
_symmetry.space_group_name_H-M   'P 1'
#
loop_
_entity.id
_entity.type
_entity.pdbx_description
1 polymer ?
#
loop_
_entity_poly.entity_id
_entity_poly.type
_entity_poly.pdbx_seq_one_letter_code
_entity_poly.pdbx_strand_id
1 'polypeptide(L)'
;TSLKRISLFHGIVATQKFYSLYFSGINPQKLRLMKLNANPSEVVLLGIFYPQKVHLNVFVYGTFVPPTNAIFEPNSTAFILKTPVYYGQYMPTMDSAAGVNYFDQQHQTLYVVLRGSAPVEIFMVQGILTSFASPEVSSPEAWASIVLPNLAGYLSILPDQIQVTRIARDDQCSTSTVETVELSITEQPSLRLKEHSNATEMIDTITAKLAQAVLHGNISDILGINLTDVSIVKALPPPGTEEWAELSTRGVIQSGSWKHLAELGTIMVVQSPERAALPQQVFKNQPVIKAVSKQNECVAVDLTSWKVEAVLRDSNDKLVSGLNGTKAIPFTDCWANYTDLFITKKGTGYKLEFVLTSGGRQMKARSSVIDTDSNTSTAATGNSFHSNIIAAVACTFAVVAFLLIAVTAGLALKEIRS
;
A
#
# COMPACT_ATOMS: atom_id res chain seq x y z
N THR A 1 10.53 -4.38 -30.96
CA THR A 1 10.37 -2.92 -31.07
C THR A 1 8.97 -2.55 -30.62
N SER A 2 8.80 -2.15 -29.35
CA SER A 2 7.50 -1.67 -28.85
C SER A 2 7.27 -0.25 -29.35
N LEU A 3 6.23 -0.04 -30.16
CA LEU A 3 5.79 1.29 -30.59
C LEU A 3 5.31 2.05 -29.34
N LYS A 4 6.06 3.09 -28.94
CA LYS A 4 5.67 4.06 -27.91
C LYS A 4 4.35 4.72 -28.38
N ARG A 5 3.20 4.19 -27.97
CA ARG A 5 1.90 4.73 -28.36
C ARG A 5 1.67 6.05 -27.62
N ILE A 6 1.90 7.16 -28.32
CA ILE A 6 1.41 8.46 -27.88
C ILE A 6 -0.10 8.45 -28.13
N SER A 7 -0.88 8.30 -27.07
CA SER A 7 -2.34 8.45 -27.17
C SER A 7 -2.68 9.93 -27.14
N LEU A 8 -3.18 10.46 -28.26
CA LEU A 8 -3.59 11.85 -28.39
C LEU A 8 -5.12 11.92 -28.42
N PHE A 9 -5.69 12.70 -27.50
CA PHE A 9 -7.13 12.94 -27.41
C PHE A 9 -7.42 14.42 -27.66
N HIS A 10 -8.46 14.70 -28.43
CA HIS A 10 -8.90 16.07 -28.70
C HIS A 10 -10.22 16.31 -27.95
N GLY A 11 -10.33 17.48 -27.31
CA GLY A 11 -11.54 17.93 -26.64
C GLY A 11 -11.78 19.40 -26.94
N ILE A 12 -13.05 19.79 -26.91
CA ILE A 12 -13.47 21.19 -27.03
C ILE A 12 -13.93 21.64 -25.65
N VAL A 13 -13.38 22.76 -25.18
CA VAL A 13 -13.72 23.34 -23.88
C VAL A 13 -14.03 24.83 -24.04
N ALA A 14 -15.04 25.32 -23.35
CA ALA A 14 -15.21 26.75 -23.16
C ALA A 14 -14.17 27.27 -22.17
N THR A 15 -13.57 28.42 -22.47
CA THR A 15 -12.59 29.07 -21.60
C THR A 15 -13.29 29.75 -20.42
N GLN A 16 -12.53 30.13 -19.39
CA GLN A 16 -13.03 30.73 -18.14
C GLN A 16 -14.00 29.82 -17.38
N LYS A 17 -13.75 28.52 -17.46
CA LYS A 17 -14.56 27.48 -16.83
C LYS A 17 -13.69 26.46 -16.10
N PHE A 18 -14.27 25.90 -15.06
CA PHE A 18 -13.74 24.76 -14.32
C PHE A 18 -14.31 23.47 -14.91
N TYR A 19 -13.46 22.46 -15.12
CA TYR A 19 -13.88 21.13 -15.53
C TYR A 19 -13.24 20.06 -14.67
N SER A 20 -13.98 18.99 -14.42
CA SER A 20 -13.45 17.76 -13.84
C SER A 20 -13.11 16.76 -14.95
N LEU A 21 -11.94 16.15 -14.86
CA LEU A 21 -11.43 15.14 -15.79
C LEU A 21 -11.26 13.81 -15.07
N TYR A 22 -11.86 12.76 -15.64
CA TYR A 22 -11.78 11.40 -15.14
C TYR A 22 -11.29 10.46 -16.25
N PHE A 23 -10.42 9.53 -15.88
CA PHE A 23 -10.03 8.42 -16.74
C PHE A 23 -10.83 7.18 -16.33
N SER A 24 -11.17 6.33 -17.29
CA SER A 24 -11.89 5.07 -17.04
C SER A 24 -11.03 3.97 -16.39
N GLY A 25 -9.74 4.25 -16.17
CA GLY A 25 -8.76 3.38 -15.53
C GLY A 25 -7.67 4.22 -14.87
N ILE A 26 -6.47 3.64 -14.70
CA ILE A 26 -5.32 4.37 -14.14
C ILE A 26 -4.88 5.49 -15.10
N ASN A 27 -4.64 6.68 -14.56
CA ASN A 27 -4.19 7.83 -15.36
C ASN A 27 -2.82 7.53 -16.02
N PRO A 28 -2.51 8.16 -17.17
CA PRO A 28 -1.18 8.06 -17.76
C PRO A 28 -0.09 8.54 -16.78
N GLN A 29 1.02 7.80 -16.67
CA GLN A 29 2.16 8.23 -15.85
C GLN A 29 2.80 9.54 -16.35
N LYS A 30 2.66 9.83 -17.64
CA LYS A 30 2.95 11.13 -18.25
C LYS A 30 1.71 11.64 -18.97
N LEU A 31 1.18 12.76 -18.51
CA LEU A 31 0.04 13.44 -19.11
C LEU A 31 0.47 14.82 -19.60
N ARG A 32 0.19 15.15 -20.86
CA ARG A 32 0.44 16.49 -21.40
C ARG A 32 -0.87 17.11 -21.82
N LEU A 33 -1.15 18.30 -21.31
CA LEU A 33 -2.35 19.08 -21.57
C LEU A 33 -1.95 20.39 -22.24
N MET A 34 -2.60 20.73 -23.35
CA MET A 34 -2.37 21.99 -24.05
C MET A 34 -3.63 22.42 -24.79
N LYS A 35 -3.81 23.73 -24.97
CA LYS A 35 -4.79 24.31 -25.88
C LYS A 35 -4.06 24.76 -27.14
N LEU A 36 -4.61 24.45 -28.30
CA LEU A 36 -4.00 24.82 -29.58
C LEU A 36 -4.39 26.26 -29.92
N ASN A 37 -3.41 27.09 -30.24
CA ASN A 37 -3.59 28.48 -30.70
C ASN A 37 -4.48 29.35 -29.79
N ALA A 38 -4.46 29.07 -28.49
CA ALA A 38 -5.20 29.80 -27.48
C ALA A 38 -4.52 31.13 -27.11
N ASN A 39 -5.33 32.18 -26.96
CA ASN A 39 -4.86 33.51 -26.53
C ASN A 39 -4.28 33.43 -25.10
N PRO A 40 -3.19 34.14 -24.75
CA PRO A 40 -2.63 34.16 -23.39
C PRO A 40 -3.62 34.48 -22.26
N SER A 41 -4.73 35.17 -22.55
CA SER A 41 -5.81 35.47 -21.61
C SER A 41 -6.83 34.33 -21.42
N GLU A 42 -6.87 33.36 -22.33
CA GLU A 42 -7.78 32.21 -22.23
C GLU A 42 -7.28 31.24 -21.17
N VAL A 43 -8.12 30.95 -20.18
CA VAL A 43 -7.79 30.07 -19.05
C VAL A 43 -8.82 28.96 -18.90
N VAL A 44 -8.38 27.80 -18.42
CA VAL A 44 -9.24 26.69 -18.01
C VAL A 44 -8.64 26.13 -16.71
N LEU A 45 -9.47 25.95 -15.69
CA LEU A 45 -9.07 25.25 -14.48
C LEU A 45 -9.54 23.79 -14.60
N LEU A 46 -8.63 22.85 -14.39
CA LEU A 46 -8.95 21.42 -14.43
C LEU A 46 -8.79 20.80 -13.04
N GLY A 47 -9.75 19.98 -12.64
CA GLY A 47 -9.62 19.02 -11.55
C GLY A 47 -9.49 17.62 -12.12
N ILE A 48 -8.33 16.98 -11.96
CA ILE A 48 -8.03 15.67 -12.54
C ILE A 48 -8.01 14.65 -11.41
N PHE A 49 -8.93 13.68 -11.44
CA PHE A 49 -8.98 12.63 -10.43
C PHE A 49 -7.91 11.57 -10.69
N TYR A 50 -7.23 11.15 -9.62
CA TYR A 50 -6.23 10.07 -9.62
C TYR A 50 -6.67 8.97 -8.65
N PRO A 51 -6.98 7.74 -9.12
CA PRO A 51 -7.46 6.67 -8.24
C PRO A 51 -6.38 6.10 -7.30
N GLN A 52 -5.13 6.56 -7.41
CA GLN A 52 -3.98 6.03 -6.68
C GLN A 52 -3.37 7.12 -5.79
N LYS A 53 -2.84 6.72 -4.64
CA LYS A 53 -2.00 7.59 -3.81
C LYS A 53 -0.64 7.72 -4.49
N VAL A 54 -0.40 8.85 -5.15
CA VAL A 54 0.80 9.11 -5.93
C VAL A 54 1.32 10.52 -5.66
N HIS A 55 2.63 10.70 -5.86
CA HIS A 55 3.22 12.02 -5.94
C HIS A 55 3.21 12.51 -7.38
N LEU A 56 2.82 13.76 -7.61
CA LEU A 56 2.66 14.36 -8.94
C LEU A 56 3.56 15.58 -9.07
N ASN A 57 4.35 15.62 -10.14
CA ASN A 57 5.10 16.82 -10.52
C ASN A 57 4.48 17.48 -11.74
N VAL A 58 4.31 18.80 -11.67
CA VAL A 58 3.77 19.61 -12.76
C VAL A 58 4.89 20.46 -13.37
N PHE A 59 4.94 20.50 -14.70
CA PHE A 59 5.93 21.26 -15.45
C PHE A 59 5.26 22.12 -16.51
N VAL A 60 5.82 23.29 -16.76
CA VAL A 60 5.45 24.18 -17.87
C VAL A 60 6.72 24.52 -18.63
N TYR A 61 6.72 24.25 -19.94
CA TYR A 61 7.93 24.35 -20.78
C TYR A 61 9.15 23.64 -20.18
N GLY A 62 8.93 22.51 -19.51
CA GLY A 62 9.98 21.71 -18.86
C GLY A 62 10.51 22.25 -17.53
N THR A 63 9.96 23.36 -17.02
CA THR A 63 10.29 23.90 -15.69
C THR A 63 9.25 23.47 -14.66
N PHE A 64 9.71 22.94 -13.52
CA PHE A 64 8.85 22.52 -12.42
C PHE A 64 8.03 23.70 -11.87
N VAL A 65 6.74 23.48 -11.66
CA VAL A 65 5.83 24.42 -11.02
C VAL A 65 5.40 23.80 -9.68
N PRO A 66 5.90 24.33 -8.54
CA PRO A 66 5.54 23.78 -7.24
C PRO A 66 4.05 23.94 -6.95
N PRO A 67 3.48 23.05 -6.13
CA PRO A 67 2.11 23.22 -5.67
C PRO A 67 1.99 24.45 -4.78
N THR A 68 0.82 25.05 -4.77
CA THR A 68 0.50 26.30 -4.03
C THR A 68 0.67 26.19 -2.51
N ASN A 69 0.67 24.98 -1.96
CA ASN A 69 0.89 24.73 -0.53
C ASN A 69 2.34 24.35 -0.18
N ALA A 70 3.28 24.45 -1.14
CA ALA A 70 4.70 24.19 -0.89
C ALA A 70 5.36 25.33 -0.07
N ILE A 71 6.11 24.96 0.96
CA ILE A 71 7.05 25.84 1.66
C ILE A 71 8.46 25.37 1.33
N PHE A 72 9.26 26.26 0.75
CA PHE A 72 10.67 25.97 0.51
C PHE A 72 11.50 26.31 1.74
N GLU A 73 12.46 25.44 2.06
CA GLU A 73 13.52 25.81 2.99
C GLU A 73 14.47 26.84 2.33
N PRO A 74 15.01 27.80 3.11
CA PRO A 74 16.01 28.74 2.60
C PRO A 74 17.20 27.98 1.98
N ASN A 75 17.55 28.31 0.73
CA ASN A 75 18.66 27.70 -0.02
C ASN A 75 18.51 26.19 -0.33
N SER A 76 17.31 25.61 -0.21
CA SER A 76 17.04 24.22 -0.58
C SER A 76 16.07 24.14 -1.76
N THR A 77 16.14 23.03 -2.51
CA THR A 77 15.10 22.66 -3.48
C THR A 77 14.02 21.77 -2.85
N ALA A 78 14.24 21.32 -1.61
CA ALA A 78 13.26 20.61 -0.83
C ALA A 78 12.13 21.54 -0.39
N PHE A 79 10.92 21.01 -0.37
CA PHE A 79 9.75 21.71 0.16
C PHE A 79 8.88 20.77 0.99
N ILE A 80 8.15 21.37 1.94
CA ILE A 80 7.13 20.71 2.75
C ILE A 80 5.76 21.18 2.26
N LEU A 81 4.81 20.25 2.16
CA LEU A 81 3.43 20.58 1.84
C LEU A 81 2.65 20.95 3.11
N LYS A 82 2.11 22.16 3.16
CA LYS A 82 1.17 22.53 4.24
C LYS A 82 -0.12 21.75 4.11
N THR A 83 -0.55 21.13 5.21
CA THR A 83 -1.89 20.56 5.33
C THR A 83 -2.93 21.69 5.24
N PRO A 84 -3.99 21.54 4.42
CA PRO A 84 -5.09 22.50 4.40
C PRO A 84 -5.88 22.47 5.71
N VAL A 85 -6.27 23.65 6.20
CA VAL A 85 -7.17 23.81 7.36
C VAL A 85 -8.64 23.73 6.93
N TYR A 86 -8.92 24.06 5.67
CA TYR A 86 -10.25 23.96 5.07
C TYR A 86 -10.17 23.60 3.58
N TYR A 87 -11.25 23.03 3.06
CA TYR A 87 -11.34 22.63 1.65
C TYR A 87 -11.14 23.83 0.72
N GLY A 88 -10.26 23.67 -0.26
CA GLY A 88 -9.99 24.69 -1.27
C GLY A 88 -8.99 25.78 -0.88
N GLN A 89 -8.42 25.77 0.34
CA GLN A 89 -7.46 26.79 0.81
C GLN A 89 -6.32 27.07 -0.17
N TYR A 90 -5.82 26.02 -0.83
CA TYR A 90 -4.69 26.09 -1.75
C TYR A 90 -5.10 25.89 -3.21
N MET A 91 -6.40 25.83 -3.54
CA MET A 91 -6.82 25.64 -4.92
C MET A 91 -6.41 26.84 -5.79
N PRO A 92 -5.81 26.62 -6.96
CA PRO A 92 -5.49 27.70 -7.87
C PRO A 92 -6.75 28.35 -8.45
N THR A 93 -6.63 29.62 -8.83
CA THR A 93 -7.73 30.42 -9.38
C THR A 93 -7.57 30.64 -10.88
N MET A 94 -8.60 31.16 -11.54
CA MET A 94 -8.56 31.50 -12.97
C MET A 94 -7.52 32.58 -13.32
N ASP A 95 -7.11 33.40 -12.35
CA ASP A 95 -6.11 34.45 -12.56
C ASP A 95 -4.67 33.94 -12.48
N SER A 96 -4.49 32.70 -11.99
CA SER A 96 -3.19 32.10 -11.78
C SER A 96 -2.42 31.89 -13.10
N ALA A 97 -1.11 31.74 -12.99
CA ALA A 97 -0.25 31.42 -14.13
C ALA A 97 -0.51 29.99 -14.66
N ALA A 98 -0.04 29.68 -15.86
CA ALA A 98 -0.09 28.33 -16.39
C ALA A 98 0.66 27.35 -15.46
N GLY A 99 0.09 26.18 -15.23
CA GLY A 99 0.68 25.10 -14.43
C GLY A 99 0.63 25.29 -12.92
N VAL A 100 0.15 26.44 -12.40
CA VAL A 100 -0.11 26.58 -10.96
C VAL A 100 -1.09 25.49 -10.56
N ASN A 101 -0.74 24.75 -9.51
CA ASN A 101 -1.41 23.50 -9.18
C ASN A 101 -1.52 23.25 -7.67
N TYR A 102 -2.43 22.35 -7.31
CA TYR A 102 -2.62 21.83 -5.96
C TYR A 102 -3.15 20.40 -6.05
N PHE A 103 -2.48 19.46 -5.40
CA PHE A 103 -3.00 18.09 -5.28
C PHE A 103 -3.72 17.93 -3.94
N ASP A 104 -5.04 17.80 -4.01
CA ASP A 104 -5.84 17.44 -2.85
C ASP A 104 -5.72 15.93 -2.63
N GLN A 105 -4.90 15.55 -1.64
CA GLN A 105 -4.66 14.16 -1.31
C GLN A 105 -5.87 13.45 -0.72
N GLN A 106 -6.78 14.17 -0.05
CA GLN A 106 -7.98 13.60 0.55
C GLN A 106 -8.98 13.20 -0.54
N HIS A 107 -9.17 14.07 -1.53
CA HIS A 107 -10.07 13.81 -2.67
C HIS A 107 -9.34 13.21 -3.89
N GLN A 108 -8.05 12.91 -3.75
CA GLN A 108 -7.15 12.43 -4.80
C GLN A 108 -7.29 13.19 -6.13
N THR A 109 -7.39 14.52 -6.06
CA THR A 109 -7.67 15.38 -7.23
C THR A 109 -6.59 16.42 -7.42
N LEU A 110 -5.96 16.44 -8.60
CA LEU A 110 -5.03 17.49 -9.01
C LEU A 110 -5.80 18.64 -9.62
N TYR A 111 -5.75 19.80 -8.98
CA TYR A 111 -6.19 21.06 -9.55
C TYR A 111 -5.04 21.73 -10.29
N VAL A 112 -5.22 22.10 -11.55
CA VAL A 112 -4.17 22.71 -12.36
C VAL A 112 -4.72 23.69 -13.40
N VAL A 113 -3.99 24.77 -13.64
CA VAL A 113 -4.40 25.84 -14.55
C VAL A 113 -3.78 25.69 -15.94
N LEU A 114 -4.63 25.64 -16.98
CA LEU A 114 -4.22 25.72 -18.38
C LEU A 114 -4.45 27.14 -18.90
N ARG A 115 -3.36 27.87 -19.21
CA ARG A 115 -3.45 29.27 -19.67
C ARG A 115 -2.74 29.48 -21.01
N GLY A 116 -3.43 30.13 -21.94
CA GLY A 116 -2.99 30.27 -23.33
C GLY A 116 -2.60 28.93 -23.96
N SER A 117 -1.59 28.97 -24.84
CA SER A 117 -1.06 27.79 -25.53
C SER A 117 0.07 27.09 -24.76
N ALA A 118 0.31 27.46 -23.49
CA ALA A 118 1.39 26.86 -22.70
C ALA A 118 1.09 25.38 -22.42
N PRO A 119 2.02 24.46 -22.74
CA PRO A 119 1.85 23.05 -22.42
C PRO A 119 2.10 22.82 -20.93
N VAL A 120 1.15 22.15 -20.29
CA VAL A 120 1.29 21.66 -18.92
C VAL A 120 1.56 20.16 -18.99
N GLU A 121 2.70 19.74 -18.45
CA GLU A 121 3.07 18.32 -18.35
C GLU A 121 2.98 17.87 -16.89
N ILE A 122 2.28 16.77 -16.65
CA ILE A 122 2.07 16.18 -15.34
C ILE A 122 2.72 14.80 -15.35
N PHE A 123 3.58 14.56 -14.37
CA PHE A 123 4.31 13.31 -14.20
C PHE A 123 3.92 12.67 -12.89
N MET A 124 3.52 11.41 -12.94
CA MET A 124 3.53 10.55 -11.76
C MET A 124 4.98 10.24 -11.41
N VAL A 125 5.40 10.64 -10.23
CA VAL A 125 6.76 10.41 -9.78
C VAL A 125 6.89 8.98 -9.29
N GLN A 126 7.96 8.32 -9.74
CA GLN A 126 8.35 7.02 -9.23
C GLN A 126 8.90 7.19 -7.81
N GLY A 127 8.15 6.68 -6.84
CA GLY A 127 8.44 6.83 -5.42
C GLY A 127 7.43 6.09 -4.56
N ILE A 128 7.78 5.90 -3.29
CA ILE A 128 6.87 5.33 -2.30
C ILE A 128 6.25 6.42 -1.45
N LEU A 129 5.03 6.19 -1.00
CA LEU A 129 4.44 6.95 0.09
C LEU A 129 4.55 6.13 1.37
N THR A 130 5.03 6.74 2.43
CA THR A 130 5.15 6.13 3.74
C THR A 130 4.32 6.92 4.74
N SER A 131 3.76 6.23 5.73
CA SER A 131 2.99 6.82 6.81
C SER A 131 3.54 6.32 8.12
N PHE A 132 3.81 7.25 9.04
CA PHE A 132 4.32 6.97 10.37
C PHE A 132 3.38 7.58 11.40
N ALA A 133 2.83 6.75 12.30
CA ALA A 133 2.00 7.22 13.40
C ALA A 133 2.80 7.22 14.70
N SER A 134 2.78 8.33 15.44
CA SER A 134 3.50 8.45 16.72
C SER A 134 2.69 9.26 17.74
N PRO A 135 2.68 8.84 19.03
CA PRO A 135 2.05 9.59 20.11
C PRO A 135 2.92 10.76 20.61
N GLU A 136 4.20 10.82 20.21
CA GLU A 136 5.19 11.78 20.73
C GLU A 136 5.25 13.10 19.92
N VAL A 137 4.41 13.25 18.90
CA VAL A 137 4.43 14.42 18.03
C VAL A 137 3.69 15.59 18.68
N SER A 138 4.44 16.62 19.06
CA SER A 138 3.91 17.90 19.56
C SER A 138 3.75 18.93 18.44
N SER A 139 4.53 18.81 17.36
CA SER A 139 4.35 19.58 16.12
C SER A 139 5.01 18.89 14.91
N PRO A 140 4.45 19.10 13.70
CA PRO A 140 5.02 18.72 12.41
C PRO A 140 6.52 18.98 12.22
N GLU A 141 6.95 20.21 12.53
CA GLU A 141 8.30 20.69 12.26
C GLU A 141 9.32 20.04 13.20
N ALA A 142 8.95 19.86 14.47
CA ALA A 142 9.77 19.16 15.45
C ALA A 142 10.00 17.70 15.06
N TRP A 143 8.95 17.00 14.61
CA TRP A 143 9.05 15.63 14.13
C TRP A 143 9.97 15.53 12.91
N ALA A 144 9.76 16.39 11.92
CA ALA A 144 10.53 16.41 10.69
C ALA A 144 12.03 16.63 10.96
N SER A 145 12.36 17.51 11.92
CA SER A 145 13.75 17.81 12.29
C SER A 145 14.51 16.62 12.87
N ILE A 146 13.81 15.69 13.53
CA ILE A 146 14.40 14.48 14.15
C ILE A 146 14.41 13.34 13.14
N VAL A 147 13.27 13.09 12.50
CA VAL A 147 13.06 11.86 11.73
C VAL A 147 13.67 11.95 10.33
N LEU A 148 13.59 13.09 9.65
CA LEU A 148 14.08 13.20 8.26
C LEU A 148 15.59 12.95 8.13
N PRO A 149 16.46 13.52 8.98
CA PRO A 149 17.90 13.24 8.90
C PRO A 149 18.24 11.78 9.20
N ASN A 150 17.59 11.19 10.21
CA ASN A 150 17.78 9.79 10.60
C ASN A 150 17.30 8.83 9.49
N LEU A 151 16.14 9.11 8.91
CA LEU A 151 15.59 8.35 7.79
C LEU A 151 16.48 8.47 6.54
N ALA A 152 16.93 9.68 6.19
CA ALA A 152 17.82 9.90 5.06
C ALA A 152 19.16 9.18 5.24
N GLY A 153 19.76 9.29 6.42
CA GLY A 153 21.00 8.59 6.78
C GLY A 153 20.85 7.07 6.71
N TYR A 154 19.76 6.53 7.28
CA TYR A 154 19.47 5.11 7.24
C TYR A 154 19.25 4.62 5.82
N LEU A 155 18.46 5.31 5.01
CA LEU A 155 18.19 4.94 3.62
C LEU A 155 19.37 5.21 2.68
N SER A 156 20.36 5.98 3.13
CA SER A 156 21.51 6.40 2.34
C SER A 156 21.10 7.23 1.12
N ILE A 157 20.13 8.11 1.34
CA ILE A 157 19.57 9.03 0.34
C ILE A 157 19.79 10.48 0.76
N LEU A 158 19.66 11.39 -0.19
CA LEU A 158 19.74 12.82 0.11
C LEU A 158 18.44 13.28 0.79
N PRO A 159 18.49 14.22 1.75
CA PRO A 159 17.27 14.73 2.41
C PRO A 159 16.24 15.32 1.45
N ASP A 160 16.67 15.91 0.33
CA ASP A 160 15.79 16.47 -0.70
C ASP A 160 14.99 15.40 -1.49
N GLN A 161 15.40 14.12 -1.40
CA GLN A 161 14.65 12.98 -1.95
C GLN A 161 13.45 12.58 -1.07
N ILE A 162 13.36 13.11 0.16
CA ILE A 162 12.25 12.89 1.09
C ILE A 162 11.41 14.17 1.14
N GLN A 163 10.13 14.05 0.82
CA GLN A 163 9.18 15.16 0.89
C GLN A 163 8.07 14.84 1.87
N VAL A 164 7.82 15.76 2.81
CA VAL A 164 6.68 15.67 3.70
C VAL A 164 5.44 16.06 2.91
N THR A 165 4.54 15.10 2.70
CA THR A 165 3.37 15.31 1.84
C THR A 165 2.11 15.66 2.62
N ARG A 166 1.97 15.11 3.82
CA ARG A 166 0.84 15.38 4.70
C ARG A 166 1.25 15.18 6.13
N ILE A 167 0.71 16.02 7.00
CA ILE A 167 0.68 15.73 8.43
C ILE A 167 -0.77 15.90 8.87
N ALA A 168 -1.35 14.83 9.38
CA ALA A 168 -2.75 14.77 9.74
C ALA A 168 -2.92 14.11 11.10
N ARG A 169 -3.86 14.63 11.88
CA ARG A 169 -4.62 13.76 12.77
C ARG A 169 -5.56 12.94 11.90
N ASP A 170 -5.58 11.64 12.11
CA ASP A 170 -6.52 10.79 11.40
C ASP A 170 -7.93 11.03 11.95
N ASP A 171 -8.66 11.93 11.29
CA ASP A 171 -10.03 12.29 11.68
C ASP A 171 -11.05 11.18 11.37
N GLN A 172 -10.68 10.13 10.62
CA GLN A 172 -11.63 9.11 10.19
C GLN A 172 -11.66 7.82 11.02
N CYS A 173 -10.69 7.57 11.92
CA CYS A 173 -10.74 6.38 12.76
C CYS A 173 -10.01 6.50 14.10
N SER A 174 -10.18 7.58 14.88
CA SER A 174 -9.79 7.50 16.28
C SER A 174 -10.28 8.61 17.19
N THR A 175 -10.67 8.23 18.42
CA THR A 175 -10.60 9.09 19.61
C THR A 175 -9.15 9.24 20.13
N SER A 176 -8.15 8.83 19.35
CA SER A 176 -6.74 8.85 19.75
C SER A 176 -6.10 10.21 19.52
N THR A 177 -5.15 10.54 20.40
CA THR A 177 -4.27 11.71 20.32
C THR A 177 -3.08 11.49 19.40
N VAL A 178 -3.12 10.48 18.52
CA VAL A 178 -1.97 10.04 17.71
C VAL A 178 -1.93 10.82 16.40
N GLU A 179 -0.78 11.42 16.09
CA GLU A 179 -0.57 12.13 14.84
C GLU A 179 0.11 11.22 13.81
N THR A 180 -0.30 11.36 12.55
CA THR A 180 0.19 10.58 11.42
C THR A 180 0.91 11.50 10.44
N VAL A 181 2.15 11.13 10.10
CA VAL A 181 2.99 11.84 9.14
C VAL A 181 3.12 11.01 7.88
N GLU A 182 2.63 11.54 6.75
CA GLU A 182 2.78 10.93 5.43
C GLU A 182 3.94 11.58 4.65
N LEU A 183 4.93 10.78 4.28
CA LEU A 183 6.09 11.18 3.49
C LEU A 183 6.04 10.56 2.10
N SER A 184 6.65 11.24 1.13
CA SER A 184 6.96 10.71 -0.19
C SER A 184 8.47 10.61 -0.32
N ILE A 185 8.96 9.43 -0.72
CA ILE A 185 10.37 9.19 -0.99
C ILE A 185 10.52 8.92 -2.48
N THR A 186 11.30 9.77 -3.16
CA THR A 186 11.40 9.77 -4.63
C THR A 186 12.87 9.83 -5.05
N GLU A 187 13.19 9.36 -6.25
CA GLU A 187 14.57 9.41 -6.74
C GLU A 187 15.04 10.85 -7.05
N GLN A 188 14.13 11.79 -7.36
CA GLN A 188 14.52 13.10 -7.87
C GLN A 188 13.74 14.26 -7.24
N PRO A 189 14.43 15.23 -6.61
CA PRO A 189 13.97 16.59 -6.47
C PRO A 189 14.45 17.40 -7.68
N SER A 190 14.04 17.03 -8.89
CA SER A 190 14.53 17.72 -10.08
C SER A 190 13.54 18.81 -10.51
N LEU A 191 13.96 20.08 -10.37
CA LEU A 191 13.29 21.25 -10.96
C LEU A 191 13.18 21.20 -12.50
N ARG A 192 13.79 20.18 -13.13
CA ARG A 192 13.85 19.95 -14.57
C ARG A 192 13.64 18.48 -14.89
N LEU A 193 12.89 18.24 -15.95
CA LEU A 193 12.66 16.91 -16.51
C LEU A 193 13.97 16.25 -16.94
N LYS A 194 14.19 15.02 -16.47
CA LYS A 194 15.25 14.11 -16.97
C LYS A 194 14.59 12.89 -17.60
N GLU A 195 15.06 12.47 -18.78
CA GLU A 195 14.43 11.38 -19.55
C GLU A 195 14.88 9.96 -19.13
N HIS A 196 15.95 9.81 -18.35
CA HIS A 196 16.49 8.52 -17.95
C HIS A 196 16.79 8.51 -16.45
N SER A 197 16.22 7.56 -15.73
CA SER A 197 16.41 7.41 -14.30
C SER A 197 16.40 5.92 -13.92
N ASN A 198 17.22 5.55 -12.93
CA ASN A 198 17.25 4.19 -12.38
C ASN A 198 16.29 4.11 -11.17
N ALA A 199 15.21 4.91 -11.18
CA ALA A 199 14.27 5.09 -10.07
C ALA A 199 13.83 3.77 -9.48
N THR A 200 13.46 2.82 -10.34
CA THR A 200 12.83 1.58 -9.92
C THR A 200 13.73 0.76 -8.99
N GLU A 201 14.99 0.53 -9.37
CA GLU A 201 15.92 -0.28 -8.57
C GLU A 201 16.25 0.40 -7.23
N MET A 202 16.41 1.74 -7.26
CA MET A 202 16.65 2.53 -6.06
C MET A 202 15.44 2.48 -5.12
N ILE A 203 14.23 2.69 -5.65
CA ILE A 203 12.99 2.72 -4.88
C ILE A 203 12.66 1.32 -4.33
N ASP A 204 12.88 0.25 -5.08
CA ASP A 204 12.71 -1.11 -4.57
C ASP A 204 13.69 -1.42 -3.44
N THR A 205 14.95 -0.96 -3.57
CA THR A 205 15.97 -1.09 -2.51
C THR A 205 15.57 -0.32 -1.25
N ILE A 206 15.10 0.93 -1.40
CA ILE A 206 14.61 1.78 -0.30
C ILE A 206 13.41 1.12 0.38
N THR A 207 12.45 0.64 -0.42
CA THR A 207 11.23 -0.03 0.06
C THR A 207 11.60 -1.27 0.88
N ALA A 208 12.49 -2.11 0.36
CA ALA A 208 12.93 -3.31 1.04
C ALA A 208 13.70 -2.97 2.34
N LYS A 209 14.58 -1.97 2.31
CA LYS A 209 15.36 -1.56 3.49
C LYS A 209 14.45 -1.04 4.60
N LEU A 210 13.48 -0.18 4.26
CA LEU A 210 12.50 0.33 5.22
C LEU A 210 11.60 -0.79 5.76
N ALA A 211 11.05 -1.64 4.88
CA ALA A 211 10.22 -2.75 5.30
C ALA A 211 10.96 -3.71 6.24
N GLN A 212 12.22 -4.05 5.92
CA GLN A 212 13.04 -4.90 6.77
C GLN A 212 13.30 -4.28 8.15
N ALA A 213 13.60 -2.97 8.21
CA ALA A 213 13.77 -2.25 9.47
C ALA A 213 12.55 -2.37 10.38
N VAL A 214 11.35 -2.22 9.81
CA VAL A 214 10.08 -2.33 10.54
C VAL A 214 9.82 -3.77 10.96
N LEU A 215 9.91 -4.71 10.02
CA LEU A 215 9.66 -6.15 10.26
C LEU A 215 10.62 -6.74 11.31
N HIS A 216 11.85 -6.23 11.41
CA HIS A 216 12.81 -6.64 12.43
C HIS A 216 12.59 -5.96 13.79
N GLY A 217 11.80 -4.89 13.85
CA GLY A 217 11.50 -4.15 15.08
C GLY A 217 12.49 -3.03 15.41
N ASN A 218 13.35 -2.64 14.46
CA ASN A 218 14.44 -1.69 14.70
C ASN A 218 14.11 -0.26 14.25
N ILE A 219 12.96 -0.05 13.60
CA ILE A 219 12.62 1.24 12.97
C ILE A 219 12.54 2.40 13.97
N SER A 220 11.99 2.17 15.17
CA SER A 220 11.89 3.21 16.20
C SER A 220 13.28 3.67 16.67
N ASP A 221 14.20 2.72 16.85
CA ASP A 221 15.59 3.02 17.23
C ASP A 221 16.33 3.76 16.12
N ILE A 222 16.07 3.38 14.85
CA ILE A 222 16.66 4.02 13.68
C ILE A 222 16.20 5.47 13.56
N LEU A 223 14.90 5.73 13.75
CA LEU A 223 14.34 7.08 13.62
C LEU A 223 14.50 7.93 14.88
N GLY A 224 14.79 7.31 16.03
CA GLY A 224 14.91 8.00 17.31
C GLY A 224 13.57 8.47 17.89
N ILE A 225 12.47 7.83 17.50
CA ILE A 225 11.11 8.15 17.99
C ILE A 225 10.28 6.88 18.11
N ASN A 226 9.35 6.85 19.07
CA ASN A 226 8.42 5.73 19.20
C ASN A 226 7.32 5.78 18.13
N LEU A 227 7.23 4.72 17.34
CA LEU A 227 6.18 4.53 16.35
C LEU A 227 5.11 3.56 16.83
N THR A 228 3.86 3.84 16.47
CA THR A 228 2.68 3.01 16.76
C THR A 228 2.19 2.26 15.53
N ASP A 229 2.25 2.91 14.36
CA ASP A 229 1.91 2.30 13.08
C ASP A 229 2.86 2.76 11.99
N VAL A 230 3.13 1.87 11.04
CA VAL A 230 3.88 2.19 9.82
C VAL A 230 3.13 1.61 8.64
N SER A 231 2.91 2.42 7.62
CA SER A 231 2.24 1.97 6.40
C SER A 231 2.98 2.45 5.16
N ILE A 232 2.98 1.65 4.09
CA ILE A 232 3.63 1.98 2.82
C ILE A 232 2.69 1.77 1.65
N VAL A 233 2.69 2.70 0.70
CA VAL A 233 2.16 2.50 -0.66
C VAL A 233 3.34 2.28 -1.59
N LYS A 234 3.36 1.13 -2.30
CA LYS A 234 4.40 0.81 -3.28
C LYS A 234 4.33 1.78 -4.47
N ALA A 235 5.48 2.09 -5.05
CA ALA A 235 5.57 2.80 -6.32
C ALA A 235 4.82 2.07 -7.44
N LEU A 236 4.32 2.82 -8.40
CA LEU A 236 3.69 2.24 -9.59
C LEU A 236 4.72 1.57 -10.48
N PRO A 237 4.43 0.38 -11.03
CA PRO A 237 5.37 -0.29 -11.90
C PRO A 237 5.67 0.58 -13.14
N PRO A 238 6.91 0.56 -13.67
CA PRO A 238 7.27 1.35 -14.82
C PRO A 238 6.43 1.02 -16.07
N PRO A 239 6.20 1.99 -16.98
CA PRO A 239 5.43 1.75 -18.19
C PRO A 239 6.07 0.65 -19.05
N GLY A 240 5.26 -0.27 -19.56
CA GLY A 240 5.71 -1.35 -20.46
C GLY A 240 6.21 -2.60 -19.76
N THR A 241 6.19 -2.65 -18.42
CA THR A 241 6.37 -3.88 -17.65
C THR A 241 5.09 -4.74 -17.66
N GLU A 242 5.23 -6.03 -17.39
CA GLU A 242 4.08 -6.94 -17.24
C GLU A 242 3.18 -6.52 -16.06
N GLU A 243 3.78 -6.12 -14.93
CA GLU A 243 3.05 -5.55 -13.78
C GLU A 243 2.20 -4.33 -14.18
N TRP A 244 2.72 -3.43 -15.02
CA TRP A 244 1.95 -2.30 -15.54
C TRP A 244 0.83 -2.75 -16.49
N ALA A 245 1.06 -3.77 -17.31
CA ALA A 245 0.03 -4.32 -18.20
C ALA A 245 -1.13 -4.94 -17.40
N GLU A 246 -0.83 -5.64 -16.31
CA GLU A 246 -1.85 -6.17 -15.40
C GLU A 246 -2.59 -5.06 -14.66
N LEU A 247 -1.89 -4.06 -14.12
CA LEU A 247 -2.53 -2.97 -13.39
C LEU A 247 -3.42 -2.10 -14.27
N SER A 248 -2.97 -1.79 -15.49
CA SER A 248 -3.71 -0.91 -16.42
C SER A 248 -4.97 -1.55 -17.03
N THR A 249 -5.12 -2.87 -16.93
CA THR A 249 -6.32 -3.60 -17.38
C THR A 249 -7.35 -3.79 -16.28
N ARG A 250 -6.96 -3.64 -15.01
CA ARG A 250 -7.89 -3.54 -13.89
C ARG A 250 -8.66 -2.21 -14.06
N GLY A 251 -9.98 -2.24 -13.86
CA GLY A 251 -10.80 -1.02 -13.90
C GLY A 251 -10.38 0.01 -12.84
N VAL A 252 -11.21 1.02 -12.57
CA VAL A 252 -10.95 1.97 -11.47
C VAL A 252 -11.03 1.25 -10.11
N ILE A 253 -9.98 0.53 -9.75
CA ILE A 253 -9.75 -0.05 -8.43
C ILE A 253 -8.63 0.78 -7.81
N GLN A 254 -8.81 1.20 -6.56
CA GLN A 254 -7.76 1.89 -5.81
C GLN A 254 -6.55 0.95 -5.63
N SER A 255 -5.62 0.98 -6.58
CA SER A 255 -4.44 0.11 -6.62
C SER A 255 -3.27 0.60 -5.75
N GLY A 256 -3.51 1.59 -4.87
CA GLY A 256 -2.51 2.21 -3.99
C GLY A 256 -2.93 2.19 -2.53
N SER A 257 -3.50 1.08 -2.06
CA SER A 257 -3.86 0.91 -0.65
C SER A 257 -2.61 0.88 0.22
N TRP A 258 -2.74 1.46 1.42
CA TRP A 258 -1.71 1.35 2.46
C TRP A 258 -1.47 -0.12 2.82
N LYS A 259 -0.20 -0.53 2.78
CA LYS A 259 0.26 -1.80 3.31
C LYS A 259 0.75 -1.61 4.72
N HIS A 260 0.11 -2.27 5.67
CA HIS A 260 0.46 -2.18 7.07
C HIS A 260 1.75 -2.94 7.37
N LEU A 261 2.65 -2.29 8.10
CA LEU A 261 3.92 -2.82 8.56
C LEU A 261 4.02 -2.72 10.08
N ALA A 262 4.46 -3.80 10.69
CA ALA A 262 4.78 -3.89 12.11
C ALA A 262 5.93 -4.87 12.32
N GLU A 263 6.47 -4.92 13.55
CA GLU A 263 7.44 -5.95 13.90
C GLU A 263 6.82 -7.33 13.67
N LEU A 264 7.50 -8.16 12.89
CA LEU A 264 7.03 -9.48 12.55
C LEU A 264 7.18 -10.41 13.77
N GLY A 265 6.04 -10.88 14.28
CA GLY A 265 5.97 -11.74 15.45
C GLY A 265 6.18 -13.21 15.09
N THR A 266 5.27 -13.77 14.28
CA THR A 266 5.33 -15.17 13.83
C THR A 266 4.68 -15.36 12.46
N ILE A 267 4.85 -16.57 11.90
CA ILE A 267 4.04 -17.06 10.78
C ILE A 267 3.06 -18.12 11.30
N MET A 268 1.89 -18.21 10.70
CA MET A 268 0.81 -19.11 11.11
C MET A 268 0.29 -19.91 9.92
N VAL A 269 -0.06 -21.18 10.16
CA VAL A 269 -0.81 -21.98 9.18
C VAL A 269 -2.30 -21.68 9.34
N VAL A 270 -2.88 -20.97 8.38
CA VAL A 270 -4.32 -20.63 8.38
C VAL A 270 -5.14 -21.74 7.70
N GLN A 271 -4.59 -22.35 6.66
CA GLN A 271 -5.14 -23.54 6.04
C GLN A 271 -4.11 -24.65 6.07
N SER A 272 -4.45 -25.79 6.68
CA SER A 272 -3.60 -26.98 6.66
C SER A 272 -3.81 -27.78 5.37
N PRO A 273 -2.77 -28.50 4.89
CA PRO A 273 -2.88 -29.33 3.71
C PRO A 273 -3.81 -30.51 3.95
N GLU A 274 -4.66 -30.81 2.98
CA GLU A 274 -5.53 -32.00 2.99
C GLU A 274 -5.06 -32.99 1.92
N ARG A 275 -4.89 -34.25 2.29
CA ARG A 275 -4.44 -35.32 1.38
C ARG A 275 -5.36 -35.43 0.16
N ALA A 276 -4.78 -35.63 -1.02
CA ALA A 276 -5.52 -36.00 -2.22
C ALA A 276 -6.04 -37.44 -2.18
N ALA A 277 -7.00 -37.76 -3.06
CA ALA A 277 -7.55 -39.11 -3.15
C ALA A 277 -6.51 -40.13 -3.66
N LEU A 278 -5.74 -39.76 -4.70
CA LEU A 278 -4.73 -40.62 -5.31
C LEU A 278 -3.30 -40.27 -4.86
N PRO A 279 -2.39 -41.25 -4.78
CA PRO A 279 -0.96 -40.98 -4.55
C PRO A 279 -0.38 -40.05 -5.61
N GLN A 280 0.64 -39.26 -5.24
CA GLN A 280 1.37 -38.36 -6.14
C GLN A 280 0.51 -37.24 -6.77
N GLN A 281 -0.65 -36.94 -6.19
CA GLN A 281 -1.43 -35.74 -6.53
C GLN A 281 -1.15 -34.60 -5.56
N VAL A 282 -1.25 -33.37 -6.08
CA VAL A 282 -1.29 -32.13 -5.28
C VAL A 282 -2.32 -32.25 -4.17
N PHE A 283 -2.01 -31.74 -2.98
CA PHE A 283 -2.97 -31.70 -1.88
C PHE A 283 -4.31 -31.11 -2.32
N LYS A 284 -5.40 -31.70 -1.83
CA LYS A 284 -6.77 -31.25 -2.11
C LYS A 284 -6.97 -29.81 -1.61
N ASN A 285 -6.56 -29.56 -0.37
CA ASN A 285 -6.40 -28.20 0.14
C ASN A 285 -4.92 -27.92 0.21
N GLN A 286 -4.47 -26.84 -0.42
CA GLN A 286 -3.09 -26.41 -0.32
C GLN A 286 -2.88 -25.59 0.96
N PRO A 287 -1.68 -25.62 1.56
CA PRO A 287 -1.43 -24.86 2.77
C PRO A 287 -1.39 -23.36 2.49
N VAL A 288 -1.98 -22.59 3.41
CA VAL A 288 -2.01 -21.12 3.37
C VAL A 288 -1.35 -20.60 4.64
N ILE A 289 -0.32 -19.78 4.46
CA ILE A 289 0.48 -19.21 5.54
C ILE A 289 0.17 -17.73 5.66
N LYS A 290 0.08 -17.24 6.90
CA LYS A 290 -0.10 -15.82 7.21
C LYS A 290 1.05 -15.32 8.08
N ALA A 291 1.63 -14.18 7.71
CA ALA A 291 2.58 -13.44 8.53
C ALA A 291 1.82 -12.48 9.46
N VAL A 292 2.17 -12.50 10.76
CA VAL A 292 1.48 -11.69 11.75
C VAL A 292 2.41 -10.97 12.73
N SER A 293 1.96 -9.82 13.23
CA SER A 293 2.63 -9.06 14.30
C SER A 293 2.55 -9.81 15.64
N LYS A 294 3.22 -9.28 16.68
CA LYS A 294 3.07 -9.78 18.06
C LYS A 294 1.62 -9.68 18.58
N GLN A 295 0.83 -8.80 17.99
CA GLN A 295 -0.58 -8.55 18.29
C GLN A 295 -1.54 -9.35 17.38
N ASN A 296 -1.02 -10.27 16.57
CA ASN A 296 -1.75 -11.09 15.59
C ASN A 296 -2.39 -10.30 14.43
N GLU A 297 -1.87 -9.12 14.12
CA GLU A 297 -2.31 -8.31 12.97
C GLU A 297 -1.62 -8.78 11.69
N CYS A 298 -2.26 -8.62 10.54
CA CYS A 298 -1.71 -8.97 9.22
C CYS A 298 -0.59 -7.98 8.85
N VAL A 299 0.63 -8.47 8.60
CA VAL A 299 1.79 -7.62 8.30
C VAL A 299 2.29 -7.87 6.88
N ALA A 300 2.46 -6.81 6.09
CA ALA A 300 2.90 -6.89 4.70
C ALA A 300 4.38 -7.31 4.60
N VAL A 301 4.63 -8.56 4.19
CA VAL A 301 5.99 -9.11 4.00
C VAL A 301 6.44 -9.01 2.54
N ASP A 302 5.49 -8.85 1.62
CA ASP A 302 5.72 -8.77 0.17
C ASP A 302 6.44 -7.49 -0.32
N LEU A 303 6.80 -6.60 0.62
CA LEU A 303 7.72 -5.49 0.39
C LEU A 303 9.20 -5.91 0.51
N THR A 304 9.44 -7.19 0.86
CA THR A 304 10.77 -7.79 0.95
C THR A 304 10.91 -8.94 -0.06
N SER A 305 12.13 -9.44 -0.21
CA SER A 305 12.42 -10.64 -1.00
C SER A 305 12.26 -11.95 -0.20
N TRP A 306 11.69 -11.89 1.01
CA TRP A 306 11.60 -13.05 1.89
C TRP A 306 10.65 -14.11 1.33
N LYS A 307 11.04 -15.37 1.49
CA LYS A 307 10.25 -16.52 1.07
C LYS A 307 10.02 -17.43 2.25
N VAL A 308 8.83 -18.01 2.31
CA VAL A 308 8.54 -19.10 3.23
C VAL A 308 8.86 -20.43 2.55
N GLU A 309 9.62 -21.28 3.23
CA GLU A 309 10.03 -22.59 2.75
C GLU A 309 9.23 -23.69 3.45
N ALA A 310 8.64 -24.61 2.70
CA ALA A 310 7.96 -25.79 3.20
C ALA A 310 8.91 -26.98 3.24
N VAL A 311 9.02 -27.61 4.40
CA VAL A 311 9.78 -28.85 4.61
C VAL A 311 8.89 -29.94 5.20
N LEU A 312 9.22 -31.20 4.94
CA LEU A 312 8.48 -32.35 5.44
C LEU A 312 9.16 -32.95 6.67
N ARG A 313 8.39 -33.15 7.73
CA ARG A 313 8.82 -33.82 8.95
C ARG A 313 8.03 -35.09 9.18
N ASP A 314 8.69 -36.11 9.74
CA ASP A 314 8.03 -37.34 10.19
C ASP A 314 7.38 -37.18 11.57
N SER A 315 6.81 -38.28 12.10
CA SER A 315 6.17 -38.32 13.42
C SER A 315 7.11 -37.98 14.58
N ASN A 316 8.42 -38.10 14.37
CA ASN A 316 9.47 -37.79 15.35
C ASN A 316 10.09 -36.40 15.11
N ASP A 317 9.42 -35.55 14.31
CA ASP A 317 9.87 -34.23 13.89
C ASP A 317 11.21 -34.22 13.14
N LYS A 318 11.66 -35.35 12.59
CA LYS A 318 12.88 -35.41 11.77
C LYS A 318 12.59 -34.97 10.35
N LEU A 319 13.52 -34.22 9.76
CA LEU A 319 13.44 -33.80 8.37
C LEU A 319 13.52 -35.03 7.46
N VAL A 320 12.57 -35.17 6.54
CA VAL A 320 12.49 -36.29 5.60
C VAL A 320 12.30 -35.81 4.17
N SER A 321 12.82 -36.59 3.21
CA SER A 321 12.57 -36.35 1.78
C SER A 321 11.23 -36.94 1.35
N GLY A 322 10.59 -36.35 0.34
CA GLY A 322 9.32 -36.84 -0.21
C GLY A 322 8.33 -35.74 -0.57
N LEU A 323 8.53 -34.51 -0.08
CA LEU A 323 7.79 -33.33 -0.52
C LEU A 323 8.28 -32.87 -1.90
N ASN A 324 7.34 -32.62 -2.80
CA ASN A 324 7.55 -32.09 -4.14
C ASN A 324 6.60 -30.91 -4.40
N GLY A 325 6.79 -30.23 -5.55
CA GLY A 325 6.15 -28.96 -5.87
C GLY A 325 7.05 -27.75 -5.56
N THR A 326 6.46 -26.56 -5.55
CA THR A 326 7.15 -25.30 -5.28
C THR A 326 7.27 -25.10 -3.77
N LYS A 327 8.44 -25.41 -3.20
CA LYS A 327 8.66 -25.42 -1.75
C LYS A 327 8.90 -24.04 -1.15
N ALA A 328 9.42 -23.09 -1.93
CA ALA A 328 9.71 -21.74 -1.47
C ALA A 328 8.93 -20.72 -2.29
N ILE A 329 8.03 -19.98 -1.64
CA ILE A 329 7.18 -18.98 -2.29
C ILE A 329 7.32 -17.62 -1.59
N PRO A 330 7.20 -16.50 -2.34
CA PRO A 330 7.13 -15.18 -1.75
C PRO A 330 5.77 -14.96 -1.07
N PHE A 331 5.69 -13.90 -0.26
CA PHE A 331 4.42 -13.40 0.24
C PHE A 331 3.73 -12.51 -0.81
N THR A 332 2.40 -12.44 -0.73
CA THR A 332 1.55 -11.39 -1.30
C THR A 332 0.81 -10.75 -0.14
N ASP A 333 1.08 -9.48 0.11
CA ASP A 333 0.76 -8.79 1.36
C ASP A 333 1.28 -9.58 2.58
N CYS A 334 0.40 -10.06 3.46
CA CYS A 334 0.75 -10.92 4.59
C CYS A 334 0.55 -12.43 4.32
N TRP A 335 0.18 -12.83 3.11
CA TRP A 335 -0.21 -14.21 2.79
C TRP A 335 0.81 -14.92 1.91
N ALA A 336 1.02 -16.20 2.12
CA ALA A 336 1.79 -17.07 1.23
C ALA A 336 0.98 -18.33 0.95
N ASN A 337 0.54 -18.46 -0.30
CA ASN A 337 -0.42 -19.48 -0.74
C ASN A 337 0.31 -20.48 -1.63
N TYR A 338 0.51 -21.69 -1.13
CA TYR A 338 1.01 -22.78 -1.95
C TYR A 338 -0.10 -23.27 -2.90
N THR A 339 0.29 -23.82 -4.04
CA THR A 339 -0.66 -24.27 -5.07
C THR A 339 -0.41 -25.69 -5.56
N ASP A 340 0.80 -26.21 -5.37
CA ASP A 340 1.27 -27.41 -6.05
C ASP A 340 2.04 -28.39 -5.14
N LEU A 341 1.94 -28.27 -3.81
CA LEU A 341 2.65 -29.18 -2.91
C LEU A 341 2.01 -30.56 -2.89
N PHE A 342 2.86 -31.60 -2.83
CA PHE A 342 2.45 -33.00 -2.65
C PHE A 342 3.53 -33.87 -2.01
N ILE A 343 3.13 -35.01 -1.44
CA ILE A 343 4.02 -36.00 -0.86
C ILE A 343 4.04 -37.26 -1.74
N THR A 344 5.24 -37.76 -2.03
CA THR A 344 5.47 -38.97 -2.83
C THR A 344 5.66 -40.23 -1.99
N LYS A 345 6.10 -40.07 -0.73
CA LYS A 345 6.34 -41.20 0.17
C LYS A 345 5.09 -41.58 0.97
N LYS A 346 4.93 -42.89 1.10
CA LYS A 346 3.97 -43.55 1.97
C LYS A 346 4.46 -43.50 3.42
N GLY A 347 3.55 -43.18 4.34
CA GLY A 347 3.81 -43.08 5.78
C GLY A 347 2.63 -42.47 6.52
N THR A 348 2.73 -42.47 7.85
CA THR A 348 1.78 -41.84 8.76
C THR A 348 2.51 -40.85 9.66
N GLY A 349 1.77 -39.88 10.20
CA GLY A 349 2.32 -38.88 11.13
C GLY A 349 3.12 -37.77 10.46
N TYR A 350 3.04 -37.59 9.14
CA TYR A 350 3.78 -36.50 8.47
C TYR A 350 3.23 -35.14 8.86
N LYS A 351 4.13 -34.14 8.90
CA LYS A 351 3.75 -32.73 9.10
C LYS A 351 4.56 -31.87 8.14
N LEU A 352 3.96 -30.80 7.64
CA LEU A 352 4.72 -29.73 6.99
C LEU A 352 5.16 -28.74 8.06
N GLU A 353 6.44 -28.39 8.03
CA GLU A 353 6.97 -27.24 8.75
C GLU A 353 7.28 -26.15 7.73
N PHE A 354 6.75 -24.96 7.97
CA PHE A 354 6.97 -23.77 7.17
C PHE A 354 7.98 -22.92 7.89
N VAL A 355 9.02 -22.51 7.17
CA VAL A 355 10.19 -21.85 7.70
C VAL A 355 10.40 -20.54 6.97
N LEU A 356 10.37 -19.44 7.72
CA LEU A 356 10.76 -18.12 7.23
C LEU A 356 12.08 -17.75 7.91
N THR A 357 13.12 -17.50 7.11
CA THR A 357 14.44 -17.11 7.61
C THR A 357 14.77 -15.70 7.13
N SER A 358 15.11 -14.81 8.06
CA SER A 358 15.46 -13.42 7.76
C SER A 358 16.39 -12.84 8.83
N GLY A 359 17.51 -12.24 8.40
CA GLY A 359 18.42 -11.52 9.31
C GLY A 359 18.94 -12.37 10.49
N GLY A 360 19.10 -13.68 10.30
CA GLY A 360 19.48 -14.62 11.38
C GLY A 360 18.33 -15.04 12.31
N ARG A 361 17.14 -14.45 12.17
CA ARG A 361 15.91 -14.91 12.83
C ARG A 361 15.23 -15.98 11.99
N GLN A 362 14.69 -16.99 12.64
CA GLN A 362 13.93 -18.06 12.01
C GLN A 362 12.57 -18.20 12.68
N MET A 363 11.51 -18.15 11.88
CA MET A 363 10.14 -18.35 12.34
C MET A 363 9.61 -19.64 11.74
N LYS A 364 8.83 -20.39 12.53
CA LYS A 364 8.35 -21.71 12.15
C LYS A 364 6.87 -21.83 12.45
N ALA A 365 6.13 -22.39 11.50
CA ALA A 365 4.75 -22.82 11.68
C ALA A 365 4.62 -24.28 11.26
N ARG A 366 3.71 -25.03 11.88
CA ARG A 366 3.49 -26.44 11.56
C ARG A 366 2.05 -26.70 11.17
N SER A 367 1.86 -27.57 10.19
CA SER A 367 0.54 -28.03 9.79
C SER A 367 -0.04 -29.05 10.78
N SER A 368 -1.32 -29.38 10.59
CA SER A 368 -1.88 -30.63 11.09
C SER A 368 -1.16 -31.86 10.51
N VAL A 369 -1.38 -33.02 11.14
CA VAL A 369 -0.85 -34.31 10.70
C VAL A 369 -1.43 -34.70 9.33
N ILE A 370 -0.61 -35.34 8.51
CA ILE A 370 -0.92 -35.84 7.17
C ILE A 370 -0.53 -37.32 7.12
N ASP A 371 -1.52 -38.18 6.90
CA ASP A 371 -1.29 -39.61 6.69
C ASP A 371 -1.39 -39.92 5.20
N THR A 372 -0.36 -40.53 4.62
CA THR A 372 -0.33 -40.91 3.19
C THR A 372 -0.62 -42.39 2.98
N ASP A 373 -0.48 -43.22 4.01
CA ASP A 373 -0.88 -44.63 4.03
C ASP A 373 -2.38 -44.80 4.23
N SER A 374 -3.05 -45.35 3.21
CA SER A 374 -4.45 -45.73 3.30
C SER A 374 -4.55 -47.12 3.93
N ASN A 375 -4.91 -47.18 5.22
CA ASN A 375 -5.66 -48.31 5.75
C ASN A 375 -6.48 -47.96 6.99
N THR A 376 -7.22 -46.85 6.95
CA THR A 376 -8.30 -46.61 7.92
C THR A 376 -9.39 -45.72 7.32
N SER A 377 -10.50 -46.35 6.96
CA SER A 377 -11.82 -45.76 7.16
C SER A 377 -12.08 -45.73 8.67
N THR A 378 -11.62 -44.69 9.36
CA THR A 378 -12.17 -44.39 10.69
C THR A 378 -13.11 -43.22 10.53
N ALA A 379 -14.40 -43.56 10.46
CA ALA A 379 -15.47 -42.65 10.81
C ALA A 379 -15.06 -41.93 12.10
N ALA A 380 -15.00 -40.60 12.04
CA ALA A 380 -14.87 -39.79 13.23
C ALA A 380 -16.15 -39.97 14.05
N THR A 381 -16.12 -40.92 14.99
CA THR A 381 -17.02 -40.92 16.12
C THR A 381 -16.78 -39.62 16.87
N GLY A 382 -17.80 -38.76 16.85
CA GLY A 382 -17.83 -37.58 17.69
C GLY A 382 -17.60 -37.99 19.13
N ASN A 383 -16.59 -37.37 19.75
CA ASN A 383 -16.62 -37.13 21.18
C ASN A 383 -16.08 -35.73 21.42
N SER A 384 -17.02 -34.93 21.92
CA SER A 384 -16.90 -33.59 22.43
C SER A 384 -15.77 -33.45 23.45
N PHE A 385 -14.86 -32.50 23.19
CA PHE A 385 -14.16 -31.79 24.25
C PHE A 385 -14.80 -30.41 24.42
N HIS A 386 -15.81 -30.35 25.29
CA HIS A 386 -16.13 -29.20 26.14
C HIS A 386 -15.17 -29.28 27.36
N SER A 387 -14.51 -28.27 27.93
CA SER A 387 -14.66 -26.80 28.03
C SER A 387 -13.27 -26.23 28.40
N ASN A 388 -12.86 -24.96 28.18
CA ASN A 388 -13.43 -23.70 28.63
C ASN A 388 -12.83 -22.53 27.82
N ILE A 389 -13.64 -21.88 26.97
CA ILE A 389 -13.60 -20.41 26.76
C ILE A 389 -15.07 -19.98 26.63
N ILE A 390 -15.72 -19.78 27.78
CA ILE A 390 -16.95 -18.99 27.88
C ILE A 390 -16.52 -17.63 28.42
N ALA A 391 -16.33 -16.67 27.51
CA ALA A 391 -16.58 -15.24 27.70
C ALA A 391 -15.99 -14.50 26.48
N ALA A 392 -16.88 -13.95 25.63
CA ALA A 392 -16.67 -12.74 24.78
C ALA A 392 -17.36 -12.76 23.40
N VAL A 393 -18.22 -13.73 23.06
CA VAL A 393 -18.95 -13.72 21.76
C VAL A 393 -20.47 -13.50 21.89
N ALA A 394 -20.97 -13.18 23.10
CA ALA A 394 -22.39 -12.92 23.33
C ALA A 394 -22.81 -11.43 23.20
N CYS A 395 -21.92 -10.51 22.79
CA CYS A 395 -22.24 -9.07 22.78
C CYS A 395 -22.43 -8.43 21.38
N THR A 396 -22.22 -9.15 20.28
CA THR A 396 -22.29 -8.55 18.93
C THR A 396 -23.59 -8.81 18.19
N PHE A 397 -24.38 -9.83 18.57
CA PHE A 397 -25.66 -10.11 17.91
C PHE A 397 -26.88 -9.42 18.53
N ALA A 398 -26.80 -8.95 19.78
CA ALA A 398 -27.89 -8.17 20.40
C ALA A 398 -27.93 -6.71 19.91
N VAL A 399 -26.78 -6.12 19.56
CA VAL A 399 -26.66 -4.71 19.14
C VAL A 399 -27.20 -4.51 17.72
N VAL A 400 -26.99 -5.47 16.81
CA VAL A 400 -27.50 -5.41 15.44
C VAL A 400 -29.02 -5.58 15.39
N ALA A 401 -29.59 -6.43 16.26
CA ALA A 401 -31.04 -6.59 16.37
C ALA A 401 -31.72 -5.35 17.01
N PHE A 402 -31.10 -4.71 18.01
CA PHE A 402 -31.64 -3.49 18.61
C PHE A 402 -31.58 -2.26 17.67
N LEU A 403 -30.54 -2.14 16.84
CA LEU A 403 -30.44 -1.07 15.83
C LEU A 403 -31.48 -1.20 14.71
N LEU A 404 -31.81 -2.44 14.29
CA LEU A 404 -32.86 -2.67 13.28
C LEU A 404 -34.28 -2.38 13.81
N ILE A 405 -34.55 -2.64 15.09
CA ILE A 405 -35.85 -2.31 15.72
C ILE A 405 -35.97 -0.79 15.98
N ALA A 406 -34.88 -0.09 16.34
CA ALA A 406 -34.89 1.35 16.55
C ALA A 406 -35.06 2.15 15.24
N VAL A 407 -34.46 1.69 14.13
CA VAL A 407 -34.59 2.34 12.81
C VAL A 407 -36.00 2.16 12.24
N THR A 408 -36.64 1.00 12.45
CA THR A 408 -38.02 0.77 12.01
C THR A 408 -39.05 1.52 12.86
N ALA A 409 -38.83 1.66 14.17
CA ALA A 409 -39.67 2.49 15.04
C ALA A 409 -39.53 4.00 14.76
N GLY A 410 -38.33 4.48 14.42
CA GLY A 410 -38.08 5.89 14.08
C GLY A 410 -38.70 6.34 12.75
N LEU A 411 -38.81 5.42 11.78
CA LEU A 411 -39.49 5.68 10.50
C LEU A 411 -41.02 5.71 10.66
N ALA A 412 -41.59 4.85 11.51
CA ALA A 412 -43.03 4.84 11.78
C ALA A 412 -43.51 6.08 12.57
N LEU A 413 -42.69 6.64 13.45
CA LEU A 413 -43.02 7.87 14.20
C LEU A 413 -42.93 9.16 13.36
N LYS A 414 -42.26 9.12 12.20
CA LYS A 414 -42.14 10.28 11.30
C LYS A 414 -43.33 10.43 10.35
N GLU A 415 -44.07 9.35 10.06
CA GLU A 415 -45.31 9.38 9.27
C GLU A 415 -46.56 9.76 10.08
N ILE A 416 -46.52 9.70 11.42
CA ILE A 416 -47.66 10.08 12.26
C ILE A 416 -47.66 11.60 12.57
N ARG A 417 -46.65 12.34 12.11
CA ARG A 417 -46.47 13.78 12.40
C ARG A 417 -46.36 14.70 11.18
N SER A 418 -46.82 14.27 10.01
CA SER A 418 -47.08 15.14 8.84
C SER A 418 -48.56 15.46 8.69
#